data_AF-A0A4U9D9T0-F1
#
_entry.id   AF-A0A4U9D9T0-F1
#
_cell.length_a   1.000
_cell.length_b   1.000
_cell.length_c   1.000
_cell.angle_alpha   90.00
_cell.angle_beta   90.00
_cell.angle_gamma   90.00
#
_symmetry.space_group_name_H-M   'P 1'
#
loop_
_entity.id
_entity.type
_entity.pdbx_description
1 polymer ?
#
loop_
_entity_poly.entity_id
_entity_poly.type
_entity_poly.pdbx_seq_one_letter_code
_entity_poly.pdbx_strand_id
1 'polypeptide(L)' 'MPRLYEIEVACRNAIEIHPNGRRTLTTRRFLQELERYNWHWSPRQANQWIEIYVTTFKDISTQEGE' A
#
# COMPACT_ATOMS: atom_id res chain seq x y z
N MET A 1 -6.12 -18.37 -11.32
CA MET A 1 -5.82 -17.08 -11.99
C MET A 1 -5.02 -16.24 -11.00
N PRO A 2 -3.90 -15.62 -11.41
CA PRO A 2 -3.03 -14.91 -10.48
C PRO A 2 -3.77 -13.69 -9.91
N ARG A 3 -3.92 -13.71 -8.60
CA ARG A 3 -4.63 -12.78 -7.71
C ARG A 3 -3.99 -11.37 -7.62
N LEU A 4 -3.25 -10.95 -8.65
CA LEU A 4 -2.60 -9.63 -8.67
C LEU A 4 -3.62 -8.49 -8.56
N TYR A 5 -4.83 -8.70 -9.08
CA TYR A 5 -5.93 -7.73 -8.92
C TYR A 5 -6.31 -7.52 -7.45
N GLU A 6 -6.20 -8.53 -6.57
CA GLU A 6 -6.52 -8.40 -5.15
C GLU A 6 -5.52 -7.47 -4.46
N ILE A 7 -4.25 -7.56 -4.86
CA ILE A 7 -3.17 -6.70 -4.36
C ILE A 7 -3.38 -5.26 -4.86
N GLU A 8 -3.74 -5.06 -6.13
CA GLU A 8 -4.08 -3.73 -6.65
C GLU A 8 -5.30 -3.13 -5.95
N VAL A 9 -6.33 -3.93 -5.69
CA VAL A 9 -7.54 -3.51 -4.96
C VAL A 9 -7.19 -3.15 -3.51
N ALA A 10 -6.40 -3.99 -2.83
CA ALA A 10 -5.89 -3.70 -1.48
C ALA A 10 -5.08 -2.41 -1.46
N CYS A 11 -4.23 -2.18 -2.47
CA CYS A 11 -3.45 -0.95 -2.61
C CYS A 11 -4.37 0.26 -2.76
N ARG A 12 -5.39 0.21 -3.62
CA ARG A 12 -6.34 1.32 -3.82
C ARG A 12 -7.17 1.60 -2.57
N ASN A 13 -7.60 0.57 -1.85
CA ASN A 13 -8.32 0.72 -0.59
C ASN A 13 -7.44 1.32 0.51
N ALA A 14 -6.15 1.03 0.49
CA ALA A 14 -5.18 1.58 1.43
C ALA A 14 -4.81 3.06 1.14
N ILE A 15 -5.26 3.63 0.02
CA ILE A 15 -5.09 5.06 -0.28
C ILE A 15 -6.12 5.85 0.54
N GLU A 16 -5.63 6.61 1.51
CA GLU A 16 -6.45 7.55 2.27
C GLU A 16 -6.47 8.90 1.54
N ILE A 17 -7.67 9.38 1.22
CA ILE A 17 -7.89 10.70 0.61
C ILE A 17 -8.20 11.68 1.74
N HIS A 18 -7.24 12.55 2.04
CA HIS A 18 -7.43 13.61 3.02
C HIS A 18 -8.38 14.69 2.47
N PRO A 19 -9.10 15.43 3.35
CA PRO A 19 -10.00 16.52 2.94
C PRO A 19 -9.29 17.66 2.18
N ASN A 20 -7.96 17.74 2.28
CA ASN A 20 -7.12 18.66 1.51
C ASN A 20 -6.80 18.16 0.07
N GLY A 21 -7.47 17.10 -0.40
CA GLY A 21 -7.23 16.49 -1.71
C GLY A 21 -5.92 15.70 -1.83
N ARG A 22 -5.12 15.62 -0.75
CA ARG A 22 -3.90 14.81 -0.70
C ARG A 22 -4.27 13.34 -0.55
N ARG A 23 -3.60 12.49 -1.34
CA ARG A 23 -3.72 11.03 -1.26
C ARG A 23 -2.48 10.50 -0.59
N THR A 24 -2.66 9.79 0.51
CA THR A 24 -1.57 9.16 1.26
C THR A 24 -1.78 7.65 1.21
N LEU A 25 -0.76 6.93 0.80
CA LEU A 25 -0.73 5.47 0.91
C LEU A 25 0.36 5.13 1.94
N THR A 26 0.04 4.26 2.89
CA THR A 26 0.99 3.84 3.92
C THR A 26 1.16 2.34 3.86
N THR A 27 2.41 1.87 3.92
CA THR A 27 2.73 0.43 3.89
C THR A 27 1.96 -0.35 4.95
N ARG A 28 1.79 0.21 6.15
CA ARG A 28 1.00 -0.42 7.23
C ARG A 28 -0.46 -0.64 6.84
N ARG A 29 -1.10 0.33 6.18
CA ARG A 29 -2.48 0.20 5.68
C ARG A 29 -2.57 -0.81 4.56
N PHE A 30 -1.58 -0.79 3.67
CA PHE A 30 -1.52 -1.75 2.59
C PHE A 30 -1.40 -3.20 3.10
N LEU A 31 -0.56 -3.44 4.11
CA LEU A 31 -0.46 -4.75 4.78
C LEU A 31 -1.77 -5.15 5.47
N GLN A 32 -2.46 -4.23 6.15
CA GLN A 32 -3.75 -4.51 6.76
C GLN A 32 -4.80 -4.93 5.74
N GLU A 33 -4.87 -4.24 4.58
CA GLU A 33 -5.80 -4.63 3.52
C GLU A 33 -5.41 -5.97 2.89
N LEU A 34 -4.12 -6.22 2.67
CA LEU A 34 -3.62 -7.51 2.17
C LEU A 34 -3.99 -8.68 3.09
N GLU A 35 -3.87 -8.50 4.40
CA GLU A 35 -4.25 -9.53 5.38
C GLU A 35 -5.73 -9.92 5.26
N ARG A 36 -6.62 -8.97 4.92
CA ARG A 36 -8.06 -9.24 4.68
C ARG A 36 -8.30 -10.11 3.45
N TYR A 37 -7.41 -10.04 2.47
CA TYR A 37 -7.40 -10.92 1.29
C TYR A 37 -6.61 -12.21 1.53
N ASN A 38 -6.21 -12.50 2.78
CA ASN A 38 -5.43 -13.66 3.17
C ASN A 38 -4.01 -13.66 2.57
N TRP A 39 -3.46 -12.46 2.33
CA TRP A 39 -2.09 -12.22 1.88
C TRP A 39 -1.22 -11.79 3.04
N HIS A 40 -0.27 -12.65 3.42
CA HIS A 40 0.71 -12.35 4.46
C HIS A 40 2.03 -11.89 3.82
N TRP A 41 2.18 -10.58 3.67
CA TRP A 41 3.40 -9.96 3.14
C TRP A 41 4.22 -9.30 4.23
N SER A 42 5.53 -9.28 4.03
CA SER A 42 6.44 -8.49 4.87
C SER A 42 6.40 -7.01 4.44
N PRO A 43 6.67 -6.06 5.36
CA PRO A 43 6.75 -4.63 5.03
C PRO A 43 7.71 -4.33 3.89
N ARG A 44 8.86 -5.02 3.85
CA ARG A 44 9.82 -4.93 2.73
C ARG A 44 9.24 -5.38 1.40
N GLN A 45 8.47 -6.47 1.39
CA GLN A 45 7.89 -7.04 0.18
C GLN A 45 6.78 -6.13 -0.35
N ALA A 46 5.99 -5.56 0.55
CA ALA A 46 4.99 -4.56 0.25
C ALA A 46 5.61 -3.28 -0.32
N ASN A 47 6.68 -2.76 0.29
CA ASN A 47 7.43 -1.60 -0.22
C ASN A 47 7.97 -1.87 -1.63
N GLN A 48 8.65 -3.00 -1.84
CA GLN A 48 9.19 -3.35 -3.15
C GLN A 48 8.09 -3.47 -4.21
N TRP A 49 6.92 -4.02 -3.85
CA TRP A 49 5.78 -4.06 -4.76
C TRP A 49 5.25 -2.65 -5.06
N ILE A 50 5.10 -1.79 -4.06
CA ILE A 50 4.67 -0.39 -4.26
C ILE A 50 5.66 0.34 -5.18
N GLU A 51 6.97 0.18 -4.99
CA GLU A 51 8.00 0.80 -5.82
C GLU A 51 7.93 0.34 -7.29
N ILE A 52 7.64 -0.95 -7.52
CA ILE A 52 7.58 -1.52 -8.88
C ILE A 52 6.27 -1.13 -9.59
N TYR A 53 5.14 -1.17 -8.89
CA TYR A 53 3.81 -1.08 -9.51
C TYR A 53 3.14 0.29 -9.36
N VAL A 54 3.51 1.08 -8.34
CA VAL A 54 2.88 2.37 -8.05
C VAL A 54 3.85 3.50 -8.36
N THR A 55 4.01 3.82 -9.64
CA THR A 55 4.88 4.91 -10.13
C THR A 55 4.41 6.31 -9.71
N THR A 56 3.14 6.44 -9.28
CA THR A 56 2.55 7.67 -8.76
C THR A 56 2.64 7.77 -7.24
N PHE A 57 3.20 6.76 -6.58
CA PHE A 57 3.46 6.81 -5.15
C PHE A 57 4.60 7.79 -4.90
N LYS A 58 4.24 8.98 -4.41
CA LYS A 58 5.21 9.84 -3.74
C LYS A 58 5.29 9.30 -2.33
N ASP A 59 6.41 8.69 -1.97
CA ASP A 59 6.63 8.16 -0.63
C ASP A 59 6.36 9.28 0.39
N ILE A 60 5.23 9.18 1.10
CA ILE A 60 4.90 10.04 2.25
C ILE A 60 5.09 9.27 3.55
N SER A 61 5.89 8.20 3.52
CA SER A 61 6.34 7.51 4.73
C SER A 61 7.74 8.00 5.11
N THR A 62 7.90 9.32 5.20
CA THR A 62 8.93 9.94 6.06
C THR A 62 8.50 9.80 7.52
N GLN A 63 8.37 8.55 7.99
CA GLN A 63 8.40 8.26 9.42
C GLN A 63 9.29 7.04 9.62
N GLU A 64 10.59 7.25 9.41
CA GLU A 64 11.56 6.82 10.40
C GLU A 64 11.12 7.46 11.73
N GLY A 65 10.87 6.65 12.75
CA GLY A 65 10.24 7.04 14.00
C GLY A 65 9.49 5.83 14.53
N GLU A 66 10.16 4.84 15.12
CA GLU A 66 11.37 4.89 15.97
C GLU A 66 12.34 3.73 15.68
#